data_AF-A0A359BBH0-F1
#
_entry.id   AF-A0A359BBH0-F1
#
_cell.length_a   1.000
_cell.length_b   1.000
_cell.length_c   1.000
_cell.angle_alpha   90.00
_cell.angle_beta   90.00
_cell.angle_gamma   90.00
#
_symmetry.space_group_name_H-M   'P 1'
#
loop_
_entity.id
_entity.type
_entity.pdbx_description
1 polymer ?
#
loop_
_entity_poly.entity_id
_entity_poly.type
_entity_poly.pdbx_seq_one_letter_code
_entity_poly.pdbx_strand_id
1 'polypeptide(L)'
;MLPEIFLKLAKLYEENGFSLYMVGGTSRDFLLGKEISDFDFATDATPEQEKKFLQEGDYSFSSYGIIKIKHQGIHIDIATFRIEKNYLDYRHPSKVMFTKSMELDSKRRDFTINAIYIDKCGRVFDYFSGIFDLRNRVLRFIGNPIDRIKEDPLRIIRGERFAKKLNLKIEKKSKDAIYSFSFLLDNLNPRKVEMERKKFDVLF
;
A
#
# COMPACT_ATOMS: atom_id res chain seq x y z
N MET A 1 10.34 -16.13 10.13
CA MET A 1 10.49 -15.26 11.32
C MET A 1 10.18 -13.83 10.89
N LEU A 2 9.59 -13.00 11.75
CA LEU A 2 9.31 -11.60 11.40
C LEU A 2 10.63 -10.83 11.18
N PRO A 3 10.67 -9.83 10.26
CA PRO A 3 11.87 -9.04 10.01
C PRO A 3 12.34 -8.29 11.28
N GLU A 4 13.65 -8.33 11.57
CA GLU A 4 14.21 -7.72 12.77
C GLU A 4 13.95 -6.20 12.83
N ILE A 5 14.09 -5.52 11.69
CA ILE A 5 13.82 -4.07 11.58
C ILE A 5 12.37 -3.73 11.91
N PHE A 6 11.42 -4.58 11.50
CA PHE A 6 10.01 -4.41 11.83
C PHE A 6 9.78 -4.56 13.34
N LEU A 7 10.40 -5.57 13.98
CA LEU A 7 10.26 -5.79 15.42
C LEU A 7 10.85 -4.64 16.24
N LYS A 8 12.01 -4.09 15.83
CA LYS A 8 12.62 -2.92 16.48
C LYS A 8 11.71 -1.69 16.41
N LEU A 9 11.20 -1.38 15.22
CA LEU A 9 10.29 -0.24 15.04
C LEU A 9 8.94 -0.48 15.75
N ALA A 10 8.37 -1.67 15.66
CA ALA A 10 7.12 -1.98 16.34
C ALA A 10 7.23 -1.82 17.86
N LYS A 11 8.38 -2.18 18.44
CA LYS A 11 8.67 -1.92 19.86
C LYS A 11 8.76 -0.43 20.16
N LEU A 12 9.46 0.34 19.33
CA LEU A 12 9.55 1.81 19.49
C LEU A 12 8.16 2.47 19.47
N TYR A 13 7.29 2.07 18.54
CA TYR A 13 5.92 2.60 18.47
C TYR A 13 5.11 2.21 19.70
N GLU A 14 5.21 0.96 20.16
CA GLU A 14 4.50 0.47 21.35
C GLU A 14 4.93 1.21 22.63
N GLU A 15 6.23 1.45 22.81
CA GLU A 15 6.76 2.23 23.95
C GLU A 15 6.23 3.67 23.98
N ASN A 16 5.76 4.18 22.83
CA ASN A 16 5.15 5.51 22.69
C ASN A 16 3.61 5.46 22.61
N GLY A 17 2.98 4.31 22.87
CA GLY A 17 1.53 4.16 22.92
C GLY A 17 0.85 4.01 21.56
N PHE A 18 1.59 3.63 20.52
CA PHE A 18 1.09 3.43 19.16
C PHE A 18 1.35 2.01 18.66
N SER A 19 0.67 1.64 17.57
CA SER A 19 0.84 0.35 16.91
C SER A 19 1.53 0.53 15.57
N LEU A 20 2.32 -0.47 15.18
CA LEU A 20 2.94 -0.57 13.85
C LEU A 20 2.63 -1.93 13.23
N TYR A 21 2.29 -1.92 11.94
CA TYR A 21 1.87 -3.09 11.20
C TYR A 21 2.65 -3.19 9.88
N MET A 22 3.04 -4.40 9.49
CA MET A 22 3.40 -4.65 8.09
C MET A 22 2.16 -4.53 7.22
N VAL A 23 2.29 -3.92 6.04
CA VAL A 23 1.17 -3.75 5.10
C VAL A 23 1.67 -3.85 3.65
N GLY A 24 0.77 -3.81 2.68
CA GLY A 24 1.13 -3.61 1.28
C GLY A 24 2.00 -4.73 0.73
N GLY A 25 3.11 -4.37 0.09
CA GLY A 25 4.04 -5.35 -0.46
C GLY A 25 4.68 -6.22 0.61
N THR A 26 5.01 -5.62 1.75
CA THR A 26 5.70 -6.29 2.86
C THR A 26 4.87 -7.41 3.48
N SER A 27 3.60 -7.15 3.83
CA SER A 27 2.75 -8.20 4.40
C SER A 27 2.47 -9.33 3.41
N ARG A 28 2.22 -8.99 2.15
CA ARG A 28 2.00 -9.96 1.07
C ARG A 28 3.24 -10.84 0.83
N ASP A 29 4.40 -10.22 0.67
CA ASP A 29 5.63 -10.93 0.34
C ASP A 29 6.12 -11.77 1.54
N PHE A 30 5.92 -11.27 2.77
CA PHE A 30 6.09 -12.06 4.00
C PHE A 30 5.22 -13.32 4.00
N LEU A 31 3.92 -13.21 3.70
CA LEU A 31 2.99 -14.35 3.66
C LEU A 31 3.33 -15.36 2.54
N LEU A 32 3.97 -14.89 1.46
CA LEU A 32 4.46 -15.74 0.38
C LEU A 32 5.84 -16.37 0.67
N GLY A 33 6.47 -16.05 1.80
CA GLY A 33 7.82 -16.50 2.12
C GLY A 33 8.88 -15.93 1.19
N LYS A 34 8.62 -14.77 0.56
CA LYS A 34 9.56 -14.08 -0.32
C LYS A 34 10.47 -13.17 0.49
N GLU A 35 11.66 -12.92 -0.06
CA GLU A 35 12.56 -11.91 0.47
C GLU A 35 11.95 -10.50 0.29
N ILE A 36 12.14 -9.66 1.30
CA ILE A 36 11.60 -8.29 1.35
C ILE A 36 12.78 -7.33 1.28
N SER A 37 12.87 -6.55 0.19
CA SER A 37 13.92 -5.55 -0.01
C SER A 37 13.56 -4.17 0.56
N ASP A 38 12.27 -3.86 0.57
CA ASP A 38 11.71 -2.57 0.98
C ASP A 38 10.50 -2.81 1.88
N PHE A 39 10.35 -1.97 2.90
CA PHE A 39 9.34 -2.15 3.93
C PHE A 39 8.25 -1.08 3.85
N ASP A 40 7.01 -1.53 3.69
CA ASP A 40 5.79 -0.76 3.85
C ASP A 40 5.19 -1.06 5.23
N PHE A 41 5.17 -0.06 6.10
CA PHE A 41 4.51 -0.15 7.40
C PHE A 41 3.31 0.80 7.48
N ALA A 42 2.38 0.49 8.37
CA ALA A 42 1.29 1.37 8.71
C ALA A 42 1.14 1.52 10.22
N THR A 43 0.71 2.70 10.65
CA THR A 43 0.59 3.05 12.07
C THR A 43 -0.67 3.85 12.33
N ASP A 44 -1.14 3.80 13.57
CA ASP A 44 -2.18 4.67 14.07
C ASP A 44 -1.62 6.01 14.64
N ALA A 45 -0.30 6.20 14.65
CA ALA A 45 0.35 7.47 15.00
C ALA A 45 0.29 8.49 13.85
N THR A 46 -0.08 9.74 14.13
CA THR A 46 0.01 10.82 13.13
C THR A 46 1.46 11.28 12.94
N PRO A 47 1.81 11.91 11.80
CA PRO A 47 3.16 12.44 11.58
C PRO A 47 3.65 13.35 12.70
N GLU A 48 2.77 14.19 13.27
CA GLU A 48 3.09 15.08 14.40
C GLU A 48 3.37 14.30 15.69
N GLN A 49 2.72 13.15 15.88
CA GLN A 49 2.98 12.26 17.02
C GLN A 49 4.28 11.49 16.81
N GLU A 50 4.49 10.94 15.61
CA GLU A 50 5.72 10.23 15.22
C GLU A 50 6.95 11.12 15.41
N LYS A 51 6.87 12.40 15.04
CA LYS A 51 7.98 13.36 15.17
C LYS A 51 8.50 13.52 16.60
N LYS A 52 7.73 13.14 17.61
CA LYS A 52 8.16 13.21 19.01
C LYS A 52 9.15 12.11 19.38
N PHE A 53 9.11 10.96 18.69
CA PHE A 53 9.90 9.78 19.06
C PHE A 53 10.69 9.14 17.91
N LEU A 54 10.36 9.44 16.65
CA LEU A 54 11.03 8.92 15.46
C LEU A 54 11.89 10.00 14.80
N GLN A 55 13.01 10.36 15.44
CA GLN A 55 13.87 11.47 14.97
C GLN A 55 14.60 11.20 13.64
N GLU A 56 14.77 9.93 13.28
CA GLU A 56 15.44 9.49 12.05
C GLU A 56 14.55 9.51 10.80
N GLY A 57 13.27 9.85 10.95
CA GLY A 57 12.31 9.92 9.84
C GLY A 57 12.51 11.16 8.96
N ASP A 58 12.39 10.98 7.65
CA ASP A 58 12.17 12.06 6.68
C ASP A 58 10.67 12.39 6.62
N TYR A 59 10.34 13.60 7.08
CA TYR A 59 8.97 14.13 7.17
C TYR A 59 8.55 14.91 5.93
N SER A 60 9.33 14.93 4.85
CA SER A 60 9.01 15.68 3.62
C SER A 60 7.70 15.26 2.97
N PHE A 61 7.20 14.06 3.26
CA PHE A 61 5.93 13.52 2.76
C PHE A 61 4.82 13.43 3.83
N SER A 62 5.03 14.04 5.00
CA SER A 62 4.09 14.01 6.14
C SER A 62 2.70 14.57 5.82
N SER A 63 2.59 15.52 4.88
CA SER A 63 1.29 16.03 4.40
C SER A 63 0.40 14.95 3.76
N TYR A 64 1.01 13.86 3.27
CA TYR A 64 0.32 12.68 2.76
C TYR A 64 0.22 11.54 3.80
N GLY A 65 0.66 11.79 5.03
CA GLY A 65 0.76 10.78 6.09
C GLY A 65 1.78 9.69 5.80
N ILE A 66 2.92 10.05 5.19
CA ILE A 66 4.02 9.12 4.91
C ILE A 66 5.30 9.68 5.52
N ILE A 67 5.95 8.89 6.36
CA ILE A 67 7.30 9.13 6.88
C ILE A 67 8.23 8.11 6.25
N LYS A 68 9.42 8.55 5.83
CA LYS A 68 10.40 7.66 5.20
C LYS A 68 11.61 7.48 6.09
N ILE A 69 12.13 6.27 6.18
CA ILE A 69 13.40 5.98 6.83
C ILE A 69 14.32 5.32 5.80
N LYS A 70 15.58 5.72 5.78
CA LYS A 70 16.62 5.05 5.01
C LYS A 70 17.66 4.49 5.98
N HIS A 71 17.73 3.17 6.09
CA HIS A 71 18.65 2.49 7.00
C HIS A 71 19.51 1.49 6.24
N GLN A 72 20.82 1.70 6.17
CA GLN A 72 21.77 0.78 5.50
C GLN A 72 21.38 0.42 4.05
N GLY A 73 20.80 1.37 3.31
CA GLY A 73 20.32 1.16 1.94
C GLY A 73 18.92 0.57 1.82
N ILE A 74 18.32 0.13 2.93
CA ILE A 74 16.93 -0.32 3.00
C ILE A 74 16.01 0.90 3.08
N HIS A 75 14.98 0.90 2.25
CA HIS A 75 13.91 1.90 2.29
C HIS A 75 12.73 1.40 3.13
N ILE A 76 12.25 2.26 4.02
CA ILE A 76 11.10 2.00 4.87
C ILE A 76 10.14 3.17 4.72
N ASP A 77 8.93 2.89 4.24
CA ASP A 77 7.83 3.85 4.19
C ASP A 77 6.84 3.51 5.31
N ILE A 78 6.65 4.43 6.26
CA ILE A 78 5.67 4.31 7.34
C ILE A 78 4.49 5.23 7.04
N ALA A 79 3.30 4.63 6.89
CA ALA A 79 2.09 5.37 6.56
C ALA A 79 1.10 5.44 7.73
N THR A 80 0.72 6.65 8.14
CA THR A 80 -0.40 6.83 9.06
C THR A 80 -1.70 6.33 8.43
N PHE A 81 -2.51 5.62 9.20
CA PHE A 81 -3.87 5.25 8.84
C PHE A 81 -4.68 6.47 8.42
N ARG A 82 -5.29 6.41 7.23
CA ARG A 82 -5.98 7.56 6.67
C ARG A 82 -7.19 7.20 5.83
N ILE A 83 -8.07 8.18 5.73
CA ILE A 83 -9.21 8.22 4.83
C ILE A 83 -8.91 9.25 3.74
N GLU A 84 -9.07 8.84 2.49
CA GLU A 84 -8.90 9.71 1.33
C GLU A 84 -10.29 10.04 0.77
N LYS A 85 -10.60 11.32 0.55
CA LYS A 85 -11.87 11.77 -0.04
C LYS A 85 -11.63 12.75 -1.18
N ASN A 86 -12.63 12.80 -2.08
CA ASN A 86 -12.79 13.84 -3.10
C ASN A 86 -11.52 14.02 -3.97
N TYR A 87 -11.25 13.07 -4.86
CA TYR A 87 -10.15 13.14 -5.83
C TYR A 87 -10.39 14.26 -6.85
N LEU A 88 -9.49 15.26 -6.93
CA LEU A 88 -9.68 16.45 -7.76
C LEU A 88 -9.25 16.27 -9.22
N ASP A 89 -8.27 15.41 -9.45
CA ASP A 89 -7.59 15.26 -10.75
C ASP A 89 -7.31 13.78 -11.09
N TYR A 90 -8.23 12.89 -10.71
CA TYR A 90 -8.08 11.44 -10.89
C TYR A 90 -6.87 10.86 -10.14
N ARG A 91 -6.32 11.53 -9.12
CA ARG A 91 -5.23 10.96 -8.34
C ARG A 91 -5.02 11.55 -6.96
N HIS A 92 -5.09 12.87 -6.82
CA HIS A 92 -4.81 13.52 -5.54
C HIS A 92 -6.12 13.69 -4.78
N PRO A 93 -6.30 13.04 -3.61
CA PRO A 93 -7.44 13.33 -2.77
C PRO A 93 -7.33 14.79 -2.31
N SER A 94 -8.41 15.56 -2.43
CA SER A 94 -8.45 16.94 -1.92
C SER A 94 -8.28 17.01 -0.40
N LYS A 95 -8.52 15.90 0.29
CA LYS A 95 -8.38 15.81 1.74
C LYS A 95 -7.91 14.43 2.18
N VAL A 96 -6.80 14.42 2.91
CA VAL A 96 -6.34 13.29 3.71
C VAL A 96 -6.78 13.53 5.15
N MET A 97 -7.46 12.57 5.75
CA MET A 97 -7.85 12.61 7.16
C MET A 97 -7.26 11.41 7.88
N PHE A 98 -6.45 11.63 8.91
CA PHE A 98 -5.94 10.54 9.73
C PHE A 98 -7.06 9.90 10.56
N THR A 99 -6.96 8.60 10.74
CA THR A 99 -7.94 7.79 11.48
C THR A 99 -7.22 6.77 12.35
N LYS A 100 -7.89 6.24 13.38
CA LYS A 100 -7.40 5.10 14.16
C LYS A 100 -7.93 3.77 13.62
N SER A 101 -8.86 3.79 12.65
CA SER A 101 -9.46 2.58 12.10
C SER A 101 -8.64 2.02 10.94
N MET A 102 -8.05 0.84 11.17
CA MET A 102 -7.38 0.05 10.15
C MET A 102 -8.33 -0.38 9.02
N GLU A 103 -9.60 -0.68 9.32
CA GLU A 103 -10.60 -1.05 8.31
C GLU A 103 -10.83 0.10 7.31
N LEU A 104 -10.93 1.33 7.81
CA LEU A 104 -11.07 2.52 6.96
C LEU A 104 -9.82 2.77 6.12
N ASP A 105 -8.62 2.54 6.68
CA ASP A 105 -7.36 2.59 5.90
C ASP A 105 -7.29 1.48 4.84
N SER A 106 -7.77 0.29 5.17
CA SER A 106 -7.79 -0.86 4.28
C SER A 106 -8.67 -0.58 3.06
N LYS A 107 -9.83 0.07 3.27
CA LYS A 107 -10.82 0.35 2.22
C LYS A 107 -10.32 1.27 1.11
N ARG A 108 -9.37 2.17 1.42
CA ARG A 108 -8.79 3.09 0.42
C ARG A 108 -7.66 2.48 -0.41
N ARG A 109 -7.22 1.24 -0.12
CA ARG A 109 -6.16 0.57 -0.88
C ARG A 109 -6.64 0.05 -2.23
N ASP A 110 -5.71 -0.28 -3.10
CA ASP A 110 -6.02 -0.68 -4.48
C ASP A 110 -6.57 -2.12 -4.56
N PHE A 111 -5.80 -3.09 -4.05
CA PHE A 111 -6.07 -4.52 -4.20
C PHE A 111 -6.18 -5.23 -2.86
N THR A 112 -7.02 -6.26 -2.80
CA THR A 112 -7.28 -7.07 -1.58
C THR A 112 -5.99 -7.60 -0.96
N ILE A 113 -5.10 -8.15 -1.80
CA ILE A 113 -3.80 -8.70 -1.38
C ILE A 113 -2.82 -7.66 -0.81
N ASN A 114 -3.03 -6.37 -1.07
CA ASN A 114 -2.19 -5.28 -0.56
C ASN A 114 -2.80 -4.57 0.66
N ALA A 115 -3.97 -5.05 1.13
CA ALA A 115 -4.68 -4.55 2.31
C ALA A 115 -4.72 -5.56 3.46
N ILE A 116 -3.69 -6.43 3.51
CA ILE A 116 -3.46 -7.35 4.62
C ILE A 116 -2.48 -6.68 5.58
N TYR A 117 -2.78 -6.71 6.88
CA TYR A 117 -1.93 -6.14 7.93
C TYR A 117 -1.43 -7.23 8.85
N ILE A 118 -0.19 -7.12 9.32
CA ILE A 118 0.43 -8.09 10.22
C ILE A 118 1.10 -7.34 11.37
N ASP A 119 0.78 -7.71 12.61
CA ASP A 119 1.39 -7.09 13.79
C ASP A 119 2.68 -7.81 14.23
N LYS A 120 3.35 -7.26 15.24
CA LYS A 120 4.58 -7.84 15.83
C LYS A 120 4.40 -9.22 16.48
N CYS A 121 3.17 -9.64 16.76
CA CYS A 121 2.85 -10.97 17.27
C CYS A 121 2.55 -11.97 16.15
N GLY A 122 2.58 -11.52 14.89
CA GLY A 122 2.23 -12.33 13.72
C GLY A 122 0.72 -12.50 13.51
N ARG A 123 -0.11 -11.72 14.22
CA ARG A 123 -1.57 -11.72 13.99
C ARG A 123 -1.86 -11.03 12.66
N VAL A 124 -2.72 -11.65 11.86
CA VAL A 124 -3.09 -11.16 10.53
C VAL A 124 -4.47 -10.52 10.59
N PHE A 125 -4.58 -9.32 10.04
CA PHE A 125 -5.83 -8.58 9.89
C PHE A 125 -6.14 -8.44 8.40
N ASP A 126 -7.31 -8.93 7.99
CA ASP A 126 -7.76 -8.95 6.60
C ASP A 126 -9.27 -8.67 6.55
N TYR A 127 -9.63 -7.48 6.07
CA TYR A 127 -11.02 -7.02 5.97
C TYR A 127 -11.65 -7.29 4.61
N PHE A 128 -10.86 -7.68 3.60
CA PHE A 128 -11.30 -7.76 2.20
C PHE A 128 -10.94 -9.08 1.52
N SER A 129 -10.73 -10.14 2.31
CA SER A 129 -10.39 -11.49 1.81
C SER A 129 -9.09 -11.53 0.99
N GLY A 130 -8.13 -10.66 1.31
CA GLY A 130 -6.82 -10.64 0.69
C GLY A 130 -6.04 -11.94 0.87
N ILE A 131 -6.17 -12.63 2.01
CA ILE A 131 -5.52 -13.94 2.24
C ILE A 131 -6.08 -14.99 1.28
N PHE A 132 -7.41 -14.99 1.08
CA PHE A 132 -8.07 -15.91 0.16
C PHE A 132 -7.63 -15.66 -1.29
N ASP A 133 -7.66 -14.40 -1.73
CA ASP A 133 -7.23 -14.02 -3.08
C ASP A 133 -5.73 -14.32 -3.28
N LEU A 134 -4.88 -14.07 -2.28
CA LEU A 134 -3.45 -14.38 -2.33
C LEU A 134 -3.19 -15.89 -2.49
N ARG A 135 -3.89 -16.73 -1.72
CA ARG A 135 -3.80 -18.20 -1.84
C ARG A 135 -4.26 -18.71 -3.20
N ASN A 136 -5.32 -18.12 -3.75
CA ASN A 136 -5.86 -18.49 -5.07
C ASN A 136 -5.13 -17.83 -6.24
N ARG A 137 -4.07 -17.04 -5.97
CA ARG A 137 -3.33 -16.26 -6.97
C ARG A 137 -4.24 -15.35 -7.79
N VAL A 138 -5.16 -14.67 -7.12
CA VAL A 138 -6.11 -13.73 -7.72
C VAL A 138 -5.72 -12.30 -7.36
N LEU A 139 -5.71 -11.42 -8.36
CA LEU A 139 -5.65 -9.97 -8.16
C LEU A 139 -7.07 -9.39 -8.28
N ARG A 140 -7.54 -8.76 -7.22
CA ARG A 140 -8.88 -8.17 -7.13
C ARG A 140 -8.83 -6.77 -6.53
N PHE A 141 -9.58 -5.84 -7.11
CA PHE A 141 -9.78 -4.52 -6.50
C PHE A 141 -10.58 -4.61 -5.19
N ILE A 142 -10.29 -3.69 -4.27
CA ILE A 142 -11.15 -3.46 -3.10
C ILE A 142 -12.35 -2.63 -3.55
N GLY A 143 -13.57 -3.14 -3.34
CA GLY A 143 -14.80 -2.46 -3.77
C GLY A 143 -15.06 -2.60 -5.28
N ASN A 144 -15.68 -1.58 -5.89
CA ASN A 144 -16.03 -1.60 -7.32
C ASN A 144 -14.83 -1.19 -8.19
N PRO A 145 -14.30 -2.07 -9.07
CA PRO A 145 -13.13 -1.79 -9.91
C PRO A 145 -13.22 -0.49 -10.73
N ILE A 146 -14.43 -0.16 -11.24
CA ILE A 146 -14.64 1.04 -12.07
C ILE A 146 -14.40 2.30 -11.24
N ASP A 147 -14.98 2.35 -10.04
CA ASP A 147 -14.80 3.49 -9.14
C ASP A 147 -13.33 3.62 -8.73
N ARG A 148 -12.68 2.49 -8.41
CA ARG A 148 -11.25 2.48 -8.05
C ARG A 148 -10.36 2.99 -9.18
N ILE A 149 -10.65 2.66 -10.44
CA ILE A 149 -9.89 3.14 -11.59
C ILE A 149 -10.15 4.63 -11.84
N LYS A 150 -11.40 5.09 -11.69
CA LYS A 150 -11.74 6.51 -11.82
C LYS A 150 -11.10 7.38 -10.74
N GLU A 151 -10.87 6.83 -9.53
CA GLU A 151 -10.13 7.54 -8.49
C GLU A 151 -8.63 7.69 -8.79
N ASP A 152 -8.01 6.64 -9.36
CA ASP A 152 -6.59 6.62 -9.75
C ASP A 152 -6.36 5.68 -10.94
N PRO A 153 -6.32 6.19 -12.19
CA PRO A 153 -6.12 5.36 -13.38
C PRO A 153 -4.77 4.65 -13.39
N LEU A 154 -3.76 5.08 -12.63
CA LEU A 154 -2.51 4.31 -12.51
C LEU A 154 -2.72 2.93 -11.89
N ARG A 155 -3.83 2.70 -11.19
CA ARG A 155 -4.15 1.37 -10.68
C ARG A 155 -4.30 0.33 -11.79
N ILE A 156 -4.58 0.74 -13.02
CA ILE A 156 -4.55 -0.14 -14.20
C ILE A 156 -3.14 -0.72 -14.39
N ILE A 157 -2.15 0.17 -14.53
CA ILE A 157 -0.75 -0.20 -14.75
C ILE A 157 -0.19 -0.95 -13.54
N ARG A 158 -0.55 -0.52 -12.32
CA ARG A 158 -0.18 -1.25 -11.09
C ARG A 158 -0.76 -2.66 -11.09
N GLY A 159 -2.02 -2.82 -11.50
CA GLY A 159 -2.69 -4.11 -11.50
C GLY A 159 -2.03 -5.09 -12.47
N GLU A 160 -1.79 -4.66 -13.71
CA GLU A 160 -1.04 -5.44 -14.70
C GLU A 160 0.38 -5.79 -14.20
N ARG A 161 1.07 -4.85 -13.56
CA ARG A 161 2.40 -5.05 -13.00
C ARG A 161 2.40 -6.11 -11.90
N PHE A 162 1.47 -6.02 -10.95
CA PHE A 162 1.36 -6.99 -9.86
C PHE A 162 0.96 -8.37 -10.38
N ALA A 163 0.02 -8.43 -11.33
CA ALA A 163 -0.38 -9.68 -11.96
C ALA A 163 0.82 -10.39 -12.61
N LYS A 164 1.66 -9.65 -13.35
CA LYS A 164 2.88 -10.19 -13.96
C LYS A 164 3.94 -10.56 -12.92
N LYS A 165 4.33 -9.62 -12.04
CA LYS A 165 5.39 -9.81 -11.03
C LYS A 165 5.12 -10.99 -10.10
N LEU A 166 3.85 -11.22 -9.75
CA LEU A 166 3.45 -12.22 -8.77
C LEU A 166 2.80 -13.45 -9.40
N ASN A 167 2.73 -13.51 -10.73
CA ASN A 167 2.06 -14.56 -11.50
C ASN A 167 0.60 -14.81 -11.02
N LEU A 168 -0.18 -13.73 -10.96
CA LEU A 168 -1.57 -13.73 -10.52
C LEU A 168 -2.52 -13.63 -11.72
N LYS A 169 -3.70 -14.24 -11.58
CA LYS A 169 -4.83 -14.04 -12.49
C LYS A 169 -5.64 -12.84 -12.02
N ILE A 170 -5.92 -11.89 -12.90
CA ILE A 170 -6.82 -10.77 -12.58
C ILE A 170 -8.26 -11.29 -12.58
N GLU A 171 -9.02 -11.00 -11.52
CA GLU A 171 -10.45 -11.32 -11.42
C GLU A 171 -11.21 -10.75 -12.63
N LYS A 172 -12.17 -11.50 -13.18
CA LYS A 172 -12.92 -11.12 -14.40
C LYS A 172 -13.45 -9.69 -14.36
N LYS A 173 -14.16 -9.28 -13.29
CA LYS A 173 -14.69 -7.92 -13.16
C LYS A 173 -13.58 -6.86 -13.13
N SER A 174 -12.51 -7.14 -12.40
CA SER A 174 -11.32 -6.28 -12.35
C SER A 174 -10.63 -6.15 -13.71
N LYS A 175 -10.55 -7.26 -14.48
CA LYS A 175 -9.96 -7.30 -15.83
C LYS A 175 -10.82 -6.52 -16.84
N ASP A 176 -12.12 -6.74 -16.81
CA ASP A 176 -13.08 -6.06 -17.70
C ASP A 176 -13.04 -4.54 -17.48
N ALA A 177 -12.93 -4.10 -16.22
CA ALA A 177 -12.79 -2.68 -15.88
C ALA A 177 -11.44 -2.10 -16.34
N ILE A 178 -10.33 -2.82 -16.14
CA ILE A 178 -9.00 -2.41 -16.64
C ILE A 178 -9.03 -2.18 -18.15
N TYR A 179 -9.62 -3.12 -18.91
CA TYR A 179 -9.71 -3.00 -20.36
C TYR A 179 -10.60 -1.81 -20.77
N SER A 180 -11.80 -1.73 -20.20
CA SER A 180 -12.81 -0.74 -20.58
C SER A 180 -12.43 0.70 -20.24
N PHE A 181 -11.60 0.89 -19.20
CA PHE A 181 -11.20 2.22 -18.71
C PHE A 181 -9.72 2.55 -18.95
N SER A 182 -9.03 1.76 -19.77
CA SER A 182 -7.62 2.00 -20.14
C SER A 182 -7.36 3.38 -20.74
N PHE A 183 -8.33 3.94 -21.48
CA PHE A 183 -8.28 5.30 -22.04
C PHE A 183 -8.08 6.40 -21.00
N LEU A 184 -8.42 6.17 -19.72
CA LEU A 184 -8.21 7.15 -18.65
C LEU A 184 -6.72 7.38 -18.35
N LEU A 185 -5.83 6.49 -18.79
CA LEU A 185 -4.39 6.68 -18.67
C LEU A 185 -3.89 7.88 -19.49
N ASP A 186 -4.57 8.24 -20.58
CA ASP A 186 -4.20 9.37 -21.43
C ASP A 186 -4.45 10.74 -20.74
N ASN A 187 -5.29 10.74 -19.69
CA ASN A 187 -5.56 11.93 -18.88
C ASN A 187 -4.48 12.17 -17.80
N LEU A 188 -3.53 11.25 -17.63
CA LEU A 188 -2.48 11.36 -16.63
C LEU A 188 -1.20 11.98 -17.19
N ASN A 189 -0.39 12.56 -16.29
CA ASN A 189 0.94 13.05 -16.67
C ASN A 189 1.77 11.91 -17.30
N PRO A 190 2.21 12.05 -18.58
CA PRO A 190 2.90 10.98 -19.29
C PRO A 190 4.16 10.47 -18.58
N ARG A 191 4.91 11.35 -17.89
CA ARG A 191 6.09 10.93 -17.13
C ARG A 191 5.74 9.99 -15.98
N LYS A 192 4.60 10.19 -15.31
CA LYS A 192 4.15 9.29 -14.22
C LYS A 192 3.72 7.93 -14.76
N VAL A 193 3.03 7.93 -15.90
CA VAL A 193 2.66 6.70 -16.63
C VAL A 193 3.93 5.93 -17.01
N GLU A 194 4.90 6.61 -17.59
CA GLU A 194 6.19 6.03 -17.98
C GLU A 194 6.99 5.51 -16.77
N MET A 195 7.04 6.25 -15.66
CA MET A 195 7.70 5.78 -14.44
C MET A 195 7.08 4.48 -13.89
N GLU A 196 5.75 4.36 -13.91
CA GLU A 196 5.10 3.13 -13.46
C GLU A 196 5.29 1.99 -14.48
N ARG A 197 5.33 2.30 -15.79
CA ARG A 197 5.66 1.33 -16.85
C ARG A 197 7.11 0.84 -16.76
N LYS A 198 8.09 1.71 -16.46
CA LYS A 198 9.50 1.32 -16.29
C LYS A 198 9.69 0.27 -15.19
N LYS A 199 8.80 0.23 -14.19
CA LYS A 199 8.80 -0.83 -13.16
C LYS A 199 8.42 -2.22 -13.71
N PHE A 200 7.90 -2.31 -14.94
CA PHE A 200 7.73 -3.59 -15.65
C PHE A 200 9.05 -4.13 -16.20
N ASP A 201 9.95 -3.25 -16.63
CA ASP A 201 11.18 -3.63 -17.33
C ASP A 201 12.25 -4.18 -16.37
N VAL A 202 12.14 -3.85 -15.08
CA VAL A 202 13.00 -4.41 -14.00
C VAL A 202 12.59 -5.84 -13.61
N LEU A 203 11.62 -6.45 -14.32
CA LEU A 203 11.18 -7.84 -14.07
C LEU A 203 11.94 -8.89 -14.90
N PHE A 204 13.05 -8.50 -15.55
CA PHE A 204 13.94 -9.39 -16.28
C PHE A 204 15.40 -9.11 -15.93
#